data_AF-A0A1F3E6T0-F1
#
_entry.id   AF-A0A1F3E6T0-F1
#
_cell.length_a   1.000
_cell.length_b   1.000
_cell.length_c   1.000
_cell.angle_alpha   90.00
_cell.angle_beta   90.00
_cell.angle_gamma   90.00
#
_symmetry.space_group_name_H-M   'P 1'
#
loop_
_entity.id
_entity.type
_entity.pdbx_description
1 polymer ?
#
loop_
_entity_poly.entity_id
_entity_poly.type
_entity_poly.pdbx_seq_one_letter_code
_entity_poly.pdbx_strand_id
1 'polypeptide(L)'
;MFQKKSILIALAAVILCGGCTNTRYLTDPVSIERQKNMKSNRVGKNIGEGCLNMSLFILAGVLNYDFEPAESERTFKRISVVNQSIDSLYVNMVTDILWKEQGYCDVMGIVLPPGTKQKLLLPYPAAYNIYFRSAYSEEEMLEIRTDSKLRRVTLKAGMTIIEP
;
A
#
# COMPACT_ATOMS: atom_id res chain seq x y z
N MET A 1 26.69 -4.78 -29.15
CA MET A 1 25.77 -3.64 -28.90
C MET A 1 24.38 -4.08 -28.38
N PHE A 2 23.88 -5.26 -28.75
CA PHE A 2 22.57 -5.77 -28.28
C PHE A 2 22.51 -6.16 -26.78
N GLN A 3 23.55 -6.80 -26.22
CA GLN A 3 23.56 -7.22 -24.80
C GLN A 3 23.35 -6.08 -23.80
N LYS A 4 23.91 -4.89 -24.07
CA LYS A 4 23.75 -3.72 -23.18
C LYS A 4 22.30 -3.22 -23.15
N LYS A 5 21.57 -3.31 -24.27
CA LYS A 5 20.15 -2.93 -24.35
C LYS A 5 19.26 -3.93 -23.58
N SER A 6 19.55 -5.22 -23.68
CA SER A 6 18.83 -6.28 -22.96
C SER A 6 18.97 -6.14 -21.43
N ILE A 7 20.17 -5.79 -20.96
CA ILE A 7 20.45 -5.59 -19.53
C ILE A 7 19.71 -4.35 -19.00
N LEU A 8 19.68 -3.25 -19.76
CA LEU A 8 18.94 -2.05 -19.41
C LEU A 8 17.43 -2.30 -19.32
N ILE A 9 16.87 -3.08 -20.24
CA ILE A 9 15.45 -3.47 -20.22
C ILE A 9 15.16 -4.36 -19.01
N ALA A 10 16.02 -5.33 -18.70
CA ALA A 10 15.88 -6.17 -17.52
C ALA A 10 16.00 -5.36 -16.21
N LEU A 11 16.94 -4.42 -16.13
CA LEU A 11 17.09 -3.52 -14.97
C LEU A 11 15.87 -2.63 -14.81
N ALA A 12 15.36 -2.05 -15.90
CA ALA A 12 14.14 -1.25 -15.90
C ALA A 12 12.94 -2.08 -15.44
N ALA A 13 12.79 -3.32 -15.91
CA ALA A 13 11.75 -4.23 -15.46
C ALA A 13 11.88 -4.56 -13.96
N VAL A 14 13.09 -4.78 -13.45
CA VAL A 14 13.32 -5.03 -12.02
C VAL A 14 13.00 -3.79 -11.16
N ILE A 15 13.38 -2.59 -11.61
CA ILE A 15 13.09 -1.33 -10.92
C ILE A 15 11.59 -1.03 -10.92
N LEU A 16 10.90 -1.25 -12.04
CA LEU A 16 9.45 -1.08 -12.18
C LEU A 16 8.67 -2.11 -11.35
N CYS A 17 9.18 -3.34 -11.22
CA CYS A 17 8.55 -4.41 -10.45
C CYS A 17 8.93 -4.43 -8.95
N GLY A 18 10.00 -3.74 -8.54
CA GLY A 18 10.59 -3.78 -7.19
C GLY A 18 9.78 -3.08 -6.09
N GLY A 19 8.66 -2.43 -6.42
CA GLY A 19 7.76 -1.79 -5.47
C GLY A 19 6.87 -2.77 -4.66
N CYS A 20 7.29 -4.02 -4.46
CA CYS A 20 6.47 -5.08 -3.87
C CYS A 20 6.00 -4.71 -2.45
N THR A 21 4.70 -4.47 -2.31
CA THR A 21 3.98 -4.81 -1.08
C THR A 21 4.21 -6.30 -0.82
N ASN A 22 4.60 -6.63 0.40
CA ASN A 22 4.85 -8.00 0.82
C ASN A 22 3.72 -8.40 1.77
N THR A 23 3.13 -9.57 1.62
CA THR A 23 2.05 -10.09 2.49
C THR A 23 2.59 -10.98 3.61
N ARG A 24 3.90 -10.96 3.88
CA ARG A 24 4.60 -11.83 4.82
C ARG A 24 3.94 -11.95 6.19
N TYR A 25 3.41 -10.85 6.71
CA TYR A 25 2.84 -10.78 8.05
C TYR A 25 1.31 -10.84 8.06
N LEU A 26 0.68 -11.05 6.90
CA LEU A 26 -0.75 -11.31 6.82
C LEU A 26 -0.99 -12.81 6.93
N THR A 27 -1.90 -13.20 7.80
CA THR A 27 -2.34 -14.58 7.99
C THR A 27 -3.74 -14.83 7.43
N ASP A 28 -4.57 -13.78 7.31
CA ASP A 28 -5.91 -13.88 6.74
C ASP A 28 -5.86 -14.01 5.20
N PRO A 29 -6.36 -15.12 4.62
CA PRO A 29 -6.29 -15.36 3.18
C PRO A 29 -7.05 -14.32 2.36
N VAL A 30 -8.19 -13.83 2.86
CA VAL A 30 -9.01 -12.81 2.18
C VAL A 30 -8.23 -11.50 2.05
N SER A 31 -7.60 -11.06 3.13
CA SER A 31 -6.75 -9.86 3.15
C SER A 31 -5.53 -10.01 2.25
N ILE A 32 -4.90 -11.20 2.20
CA ILE A 32 -3.78 -11.49 1.29
C ILE A 32 -4.23 -11.37 -0.18
N GLU A 33 -5.35 -11.99 -0.53
CA GLU A 33 -5.89 -11.95 -1.88
C GLU A 33 -6.27 -10.52 -2.28
N ARG A 34 -6.90 -9.78 -1.37
CA ARG A 34 -7.25 -8.37 -1.58
C ARG A 34 -6.01 -7.51 -1.86
N GLN A 35 -4.92 -7.71 -1.11
CA GLN A 35 -3.64 -7.03 -1.35
C GLN A 35 -3.05 -7.36 -2.74
N LYS A 36 -3.15 -8.63 -3.18
CA LYS A 36 -2.73 -9.04 -4.52
C LYS A 36 -3.59 -8.38 -5.61
N ASN A 37 -4.91 -8.36 -5.43
CA ASN A 37 -5.87 -7.74 -6.35
C ASN A 37 -5.66 -6.23 -6.47
N MET A 38 -5.51 -5.51 -5.36
CA MET A 38 -5.21 -4.08 -5.38
C MET A 38 -3.87 -3.78 -6.02
N LYS A 39 -2.84 -4.62 -5.77
CA LYS A 39 -1.54 -4.49 -6.43
C LYS A 39 -1.66 -4.65 -7.94
N SER A 40 -2.38 -5.67 -8.41
CA SER A 40 -2.61 -5.91 -9.84
C SER A 40 -3.33 -4.74 -10.50
N ASN A 41 -4.41 -4.25 -9.88
CA ASN A 41 -5.18 -3.10 -10.38
C ASN A 41 -4.30 -1.85 -10.50
N ARG A 42 -3.52 -1.54 -9.45
CA ARG A 42 -2.60 -0.40 -9.46
C ARG A 42 -1.51 -0.52 -10.53
N VAL A 43 -0.92 -1.71 -10.70
CA VAL A 43 0.11 -1.93 -11.72
C VAL A 43 -0.48 -1.80 -13.13
N GLY A 44 -1.65 -2.38 -13.37
CA GLY A 44 -2.34 -2.26 -14.66
C GLY A 44 -2.66 -0.81 -15.01
N LYS A 45 -3.20 -0.06 -14.05
CA LYS A 45 -3.50 1.38 -14.22
C LYS A 45 -2.24 2.20 -14.51
N ASN A 46 -1.18 2.01 -13.71
CA ASN A 46 0.09 2.71 -13.90
C ASN A 46 0.76 2.40 -15.26
N ILE A 47 0.68 1.15 -15.73
CA ILE A 47 1.23 0.76 -17.05
C ILE A 47 0.41 1.42 -18.16
N GLY A 48 -0.92 1.38 -18.08
CA GLY A 48 -1.80 2.03 -19.05
C GLY A 48 -1.53 3.53 -19.17
N GLU A 49 -1.44 4.23 -18.04
CA GLU A 49 -1.09 5.65 -18.00
C GLU A 49 0.29 5.94 -18.59
N GLY A 50 1.29 5.11 -18.25
CA GLY A 50 2.64 5.23 -18.82
C GLY A 50 2.64 5.13 -20.34
N CYS A 51 1.89 4.17 -20.89
CA CYS A 51 1.76 4.00 -22.34
C CYS A 51 1.03 5.18 -23.00
N LEU A 52 -0.05 5.68 -22.41
CA LEU A 52 -0.79 6.84 -22.91
C LEU A 52 0.07 8.10 -22.90
N ASN A 53 0.74 8.39 -21.79
CA ASN A 53 1.62 9.55 -21.67
C ASN A 53 2.82 9.46 -22.62
N MET A 54 3.36 8.27 -22.86
CA MET A 54 4.41 8.08 -23.88
C MET A 54 3.88 8.36 -25.29
N SER A 55 2.65 7.96 -25.59
CA SER A 55 2.02 8.19 -26.90
C SER A 55 1.73 9.68 -27.12
N LEU A 56 1.20 10.35 -26.09
CA LEU A 56 0.98 11.80 -26.08
C LEU A 56 2.27 12.59 -26.22
N PHE A 57 3.35 12.17 -25.54
CA PHE A 57 4.66 12.81 -25.67
C PHE A 57 5.21 12.72 -27.10
N ILE A 58 5.10 11.55 -27.74
CA ILE A 58 5.53 11.36 -29.13
C ILE A 58 4.69 12.25 -30.07
N LEU A 59 3.37 12.28 -29.89
CA LEU A 59 2.47 13.12 -30.68
C LEU A 59 2.75 14.61 -30.50
N ALA A 60 2.95 15.07 -29.26
CA ALA A 60 3.31 16.44 -28.92
C ALA A 60 4.62 16.87 -29.61
N GLY A 61 5.63 15.99 -29.61
CA GLY A 61 6.90 16.23 -30.31
C GLY A 61 6.76 16.27 -31.83
N VAL A 62 5.86 15.49 -32.43
CA VAL A 62 5.60 15.53 -33.89
C VAL A 62 4.79 16.77 -34.28
N LEU A 63 3.83 17.16 -33.45
CA LEU A 63 2.91 18.26 -33.73
C LEU A 63 3.37 19.61 -33.19
N ASN A 64 4.55 19.67 -32.53
CA ASN A 64 5.05 20.83 -31.78
C ASN A 64 4.00 21.42 -30.82
N TYR A 65 3.29 20.54 -30.12
CA TYR A 65 2.33 20.93 -29.08
C TYR A 65 2.96 20.80 -27.70
N ASP A 66 2.46 21.54 -26.71
CA ASP A 66 2.92 21.41 -25.34
C ASP A 66 2.46 20.06 -24.75
N PHE A 67 3.39 19.36 -24.09
CA PHE A 67 3.09 18.09 -23.44
C PHE A 67 2.67 18.33 -21.99
N GLU A 68 1.45 17.90 -21.67
CA GLU A 68 0.98 17.79 -20.30
C GLU A 68 0.68 16.31 -19.98
N PRO A 69 1.28 15.74 -18.92
CA PRO A 69 1.02 14.36 -18.55
C PRO A 69 -0.42 14.21 -18.04
N ALA A 70 -1.14 13.23 -18.56
CA ALA A 70 -2.40 12.81 -17.99
C ALA A 70 -2.14 12.13 -16.64
N GLU A 71 -2.59 12.76 -15.55
CA GLU A 71 -2.59 12.18 -14.21
C GLU A 71 -3.98 11.65 -13.88
N SER A 72 -4.06 10.41 -13.41
CA SER A 72 -5.31 9.90 -12.88
C SER A 72 -5.44 10.13 -11.39
N GLU A 73 -6.68 10.17 -10.90
CA GLU A 73 -6.93 10.16 -9.48
C GLU A 73 -6.32 8.93 -8.81
N ARG A 74 -5.62 9.17 -7.71
CA ARG A 74 -4.92 8.13 -6.96
C ARG A 74 -5.91 7.19 -6.29
N THR A 75 -6.05 5.98 -6.81
CA THR A 75 -7.00 4.99 -6.28
C THR A 75 -6.50 4.31 -4.99
N PHE A 76 -5.17 4.21 -4.81
CA PHE A 76 -4.59 3.52 -3.65
C PHE A 76 -3.38 4.24 -3.06
N LYS A 77 -3.25 4.15 -1.74
CA LYS A 77 -2.09 4.64 -0.99
C LYS A 77 -1.36 3.49 -0.32
N ARG A 78 -0.02 3.57 -0.36
CA ARG A 78 0.85 2.63 0.35
C ARG A 78 1.14 3.20 1.74
N ILE A 79 0.81 2.44 2.78
CA ILE A 79 1.11 2.76 4.18
C ILE A 79 1.96 1.65 4.77
N SER A 80 2.90 1.99 5.64
CA SER A 80 3.70 1.02 6.40
C SER A 80 3.25 1.01 7.86
N VAL A 81 2.80 -0.14 8.36
CA VAL A 81 2.55 -0.34 9.79
C VAL A 81 3.81 -0.93 10.40
N VAL A 82 4.30 -0.34 11.49
CA VAL A 82 5.58 -0.70 12.13
C VAL A 82 5.32 -1.04 13.59
N ASN A 83 5.84 -2.17 14.06
CA ASN A 83 5.83 -2.52 15.47
C ASN A 83 7.10 -2.00 16.16
N GLN A 84 6.94 -1.11 17.14
CA GLN A 84 8.02 -0.60 18.00
C GLN A 84 7.98 -1.16 19.44
N SER A 85 7.09 -2.11 19.71
CA SER A 85 7.03 -2.82 20.97
C SER A 85 8.15 -3.86 21.06
N ILE A 86 8.42 -4.31 22.28
CA ILE A 86 9.30 -5.46 22.56
C ILE A 86 8.66 -6.79 22.16
N ASP A 87 7.33 -6.85 22.15
CA ASP A 87 6.55 -8.05 21.83
C ASP A 87 5.95 -8.01 20.43
N SER A 88 5.52 -9.17 19.95
CA SER A 88 4.76 -9.25 18.70
C SER A 88 3.39 -8.62 18.87
N LEU A 89 2.94 -7.89 17.85
CA LEU A 89 1.62 -7.27 17.81
C LEU A 89 0.70 -8.05 16.86
N TYR A 90 -0.51 -8.32 17.34
CA TYR A 90 -1.65 -8.72 16.53
C TYR A 90 -2.39 -7.45 16.12
N VAL A 91 -2.58 -7.24 14.82
CA VAL A 91 -3.16 -6.02 14.27
C VAL A 91 -4.29 -6.35 13.29
N ASN A 92 -5.41 -5.65 13.42
CA ASN A 92 -6.52 -5.66 12.48
C ASN A 92 -6.83 -4.21 12.07
N MET A 93 -7.15 -3.99 10.80
CA MET A 93 -7.53 -2.69 10.28
C MET A 93 -8.91 -2.78 9.65
N VAL A 94 -9.86 -2.01 10.16
CA VAL A 94 -11.26 -2.02 9.72
C VAL A 94 -11.60 -0.69 9.07
N THR A 95 -12.39 -0.71 7.99
CA THR A 95 -12.82 0.47 7.26
C THR A 95 -14.28 0.36 6.84
N ASP A 96 -14.90 1.50 6.57
CA ASP A 96 -16.24 1.62 5.97
C ASP A 96 -16.22 1.53 4.44
N ILE A 97 -15.04 1.53 3.82
CA ILE A 97 -14.89 1.46 2.37
C ILE A 97 -15.16 0.04 1.86
N LEU A 98 -16.09 -0.08 0.92
CA LEU A 98 -16.39 -1.35 0.23
C LEU A 98 -15.34 -1.67 -0.83
N TRP A 99 -15.00 -2.96 -0.97
CA TRP A 99 -14.14 -3.45 -2.04
C TRP A 99 -14.90 -4.41 -2.95
N LYS A 100 -15.25 -3.92 -4.15
CA LYS A 100 -16.12 -4.63 -5.12
C LYS A 100 -17.45 -5.03 -4.47
N GLU A 101 -18.12 -6.05 -5.01
CA GLU A 101 -19.37 -6.62 -4.47
C GLU A 101 -19.15 -7.53 -3.24
N GLN A 102 -17.93 -7.55 -2.67
CA GLN A 102 -17.47 -8.53 -1.68
C GLN A 102 -16.95 -7.84 -0.41
N GLY A 103 -17.86 -7.19 0.32
CA GLY A 103 -17.64 -6.69 1.68
C GLY A 103 -16.70 -5.48 1.82
N TYR A 104 -16.39 -5.14 3.08
CA TYR A 104 -15.50 -4.04 3.44
C TYR A 104 -14.02 -4.32 3.10
N CYS A 105 -13.26 -3.27 2.85
CA CYS A 105 -11.85 -3.31 2.47
C CYS A 105 -10.93 -3.43 3.70
N ASP A 106 -11.30 -4.33 4.61
CA ASP A 106 -10.57 -4.57 5.85
C ASP A 106 -9.23 -5.25 5.59
N VAL A 107 -8.32 -5.15 6.55
CA VAL A 107 -7.06 -5.88 6.56
C VAL A 107 -6.94 -6.58 7.91
N MET A 108 -7.22 -7.88 7.89
CA MET A 108 -7.28 -8.71 9.09
C MET A 108 -6.03 -9.58 9.22
N GLY A 109 -5.79 -10.06 10.44
CA GLY A 109 -4.78 -11.09 10.70
C GLY A 109 -3.35 -10.63 10.42
N ILE A 110 -3.00 -9.41 10.81
CA ILE A 110 -1.60 -8.97 10.75
C ILE A 110 -0.91 -9.44 12.03
N VAL A 111 0.17 -10.21 11.91
CA VAL A 111 1.05 -10.59 13.03
C VAL A 111 2.41 -9.98 12.80
N LEU A 112 2.73 -8.91 13.53
CA LEU A 112 3.94 -8.11 13.38
C LEU A 112 4.96 -8.39 14.49
N PRO A 113 6.07 -9.07 14.20
CA PRO A 113 7.16 -9.24 15.17
C PRO A 113 7.80 -7.91 15.58
N PRO A 114 8.52 -7.87 16.71
CA PRO A 114 9.22 -6.68 17.20
C PRO A 114 10.15 -6.06 16.15
N GLY A 115 10.09 -4.73 15.99
CA GLY A 115 10.95 -3.98 15.07
C GLY A 115 10.66 -4.18 13.58
N THR A 116 9.66 -5.00 13.23
CA THR A 116 9.32 -5.28 11.83
C THR A 116 8.26 -4.31 11.29
N LYS A 117 8.09 -4.31 9.96
CA LYS A 117 7.09 -3.49 9.28
C LYS A 117 6.35 -4.27 8.20
N GLN A 118 5.08 -3.94 8.05
CA GLN A 118 4.19 -4.48 7.03
C GLN A 118 3.75 -3.34 6.11
N LYS A 119 4.03 -3.48 4.80
CA LYS A 119 3.63 -2.51 3.78
C LYS A 119 2.29 -2.93 3.19
N LEU A 120 1.27 -2.11 3.39
CA LEU A 120 -0.08 -2.33 2.91
C LEU A 120 -0.44 -1.34 1.81
N LEU A 121 -1.19 -1.82 0.83
CA LEU A 121 -1.88 -0.98 -0.13
C LEU A 121 -3.32 -0.84 0.35
N LEU A 122 -3.78 0.39 0.54
CA LEU A 122 -5.12 0.71 1.04
C LEU A 122 -5.83 1.64 0.05
N PRO A 123 -7.17 1.65 0.00
CA PRO A 123 -7.94 2.62 -0.76
C PRO A 123 -7.61 4.05 -0.35
N TYR A 124 -7.75 4.96 -1.32
CA TYR A 124 -7.57 6.39 -1.12
C TYR A 124 -8.73 7.15 -1.77
N PRO A 125 -9.39 8.08 -1.04
CA PRO A 125 -9.30 8.33 0.40
C PRO A 125 -10.07 7.27 1.22
N ALA A 126 -9.64 7.01 2.45
CA ALA A 126 -10.28 6.06 3.37
C ALA A 126 -9.90 6.36 4.83
N ALA A 127 -10.81 6.09 5.76
CA ALA A 127 -10.53 6.04 7.19
C ALA A 127 -10.38 4.58 7.65
N TYR A 128 -9.41 4.31 8.51
CA TYR A 128 -9.15 2.98 9.05
C TYR A 128 -9.00 3.05 10.57
N ASN A 129 -9.76 2.21 11.27
CA ASN A 129 -9.54 1.92 12.68
C ASN A 129 -8.56 0.76 12.79
N ILE A 130 -7.42 1.02 13.42
CA ILE A 130 -6.37 0.04 13.65
C ILE A 130 -6.52 -0.48 15.07
N TYR A 131 -6.95 -1.72 15.20
CA TYR A 131 -6.97 -2.46 16.46
C TYR A 131 -5.65 -3.21 16.59
N PHE A 132 -4.98 -3.06 17.73
CA PHE A 132 -3.73 -3.76 17.98
C PHE A 132 -3.58 -4.16 19.43
N ARG A 133 -2.91 -5.29 19.66
CA ARG A 133 -2.56 -5.79 20.98
C ARG A 133 -1.33 -6.67 20.94
N SER A 134 -0.63 -6.75 22.08
CA SER A 134 0.35 -7.81 22.32
C SER A 134 -0.32 -9.01 23.00
N ALA A 135 0.44 -10.07 23.30
CA ALA A 135 -0.06 -11.19 24.10
C ALA A 135 -0.31 -10.82 25.57
N TYR A 136 0.21 -9.68 26.03
CA TYR A 136 0.22 -9.26 27.43
C TYR A 136 -0.43 -7.89 27.67
N SER A 137 -1.05 -7.32 26.64
CA SER A 137 -1.69 -6.01 26.73
C SER A 137 -3.15 -6.08 26.31
N GLU A 138 -3.92 -5.13 26.81
CA GLU A 138 -5.27 -4.88 26.32
C GLU A 138 -5.26 -4.45 24.85
N GLU A 139 -6.43 -4.53 24.23
CA GLU A 139 -6.63 -4.07 22.85
C GLU A 139 -6.70 -2.54 22.81
N GLU A 140 -5.90 -1.97 21.92
CA GLU A 140 -5.80 -0.54 21.67
C GLU A 140 -6.35 -0.21 20.28
N MET A 141 -6.84 1.02 20.12
CA MET A 141 -7.41 1.48 18.85
C MET A 141 -6.79 2.82 18.44
N LEU A 142 -6.37 2.91 17.18
CA LEU A 142 -5.89 4.14 16.56
C LEU A 142 -6.60 4.36 15.22
N GLU A 143 -7.19 5.53 15.02
CA GLU A 143 -7.74 5.93 13.72
C GLU A 143 -6.64 6.54 12.85
N ILE A 144 -6.59 6.12 11.58
CA ILE A 144 -5.77 6.75 10.54
C ILE A 144 -6.62 7.12 9.34
N ARG A 145 -6.23 8.18 8.64
CA ARG A 145 -6.82 8.55 7.36
C ARG A 145 -5.80 8.51 6.23
N THR A 146 -6.18 7.89 5.11
CA THR A 146 -5.29 7.72 3.96
C THR A 146 -5.18 9.00 3.12
N ASP A 147 -6.11 9.96 3.24
CA ASP A 147 -6.04 11.31 2.64
C ASP A 147 -4.90 12.20 3.21
N SER A 148 -4.45 11.92 4.44
CA SER A 148 -3.37 12.66 5.10
C SER A 148 -2.01 12.54 4.39
N LYS A 149 -0.96 13.28 4.81
CA LYS A 149 0.41 13.06 4.32
C LYS A 149 1.09 11.82 4.92
N LEU A 150 0.43 11.11 5.84
CA LEU A 150 0.97 9.97 6.59
C LEU A 150 1.31 8.79 5.67
N ARG A 151 2.55 8.29 5.73
CA ARG A 151 2.99 7.10 4.98
C ARG A 151 3.41 5.93 5.88
N ARG A 152 3.53 6.18 7.18
CA ARG A 152 4.01 5.25 8.19
C ARG A 152 3.19 5.43 9.46
N VAL A 153 2.69 4.32 9.98
CA VAL A 153 2.03 4.22 11.27
C VAL A 153 2.95 3.40 12.17
N THR A 154 3.25 3.93 13.33
CA THR A 154 4.08 3.27 14.33
C THR A 154 3.19 2.88 15.49
N LEU A 155 3.18 1.59 15.83
CA LEU A 155 2.39 1.02 16.91
C LEU A 155 3.33 0.60 18.03
N LYS A 156 2.95 0.94 19.26
CA LYS A 156 3.63 0.53 20.49
C LYS A 156 2.55 0.15 21.51
N ALA A 157 2.68 -1.01 22.16
CA ALA A 157 1.76 -1.39 23.23
C ALA A 157 1.77 -0.35 24.35
N GLY A 158 0.59 0.00 24.85
CA GLY A 158 0.34 1.02 25.87
C GLY A 158 0.38 2.46 25.37
N MET A 159 0.34 2.72 24.06
CA MET A 159 0.43 4.08 23.52
C MET A 159 -0.89 4.87 23.56
N THR A 160 -2.03 4.19 23.70
CA THR A 160 -3.36 4.83 23.80
C THR A 160 -3.97 4.72 25.19
N ILE A 161 -3.30 4.05 26.13
CA ILE A 161 -3.72 3.98 27.53
C ILE A 161 -3.32 5.30 28.20
N ILE A 162 -4.31 6.12 28.54
CA ILE A 162 -4.09 7.33 29.34
C ILE A 162 -4.07 6.87 30.80
N GLU A 163 -2.90 6.91 31.45
CA GLU A 163 -2.82 6.72 32.90
C GLU A 163 -3.60 7.84 33.60
N PRO A 164 -4.44 7.52 34.61
CA PRO A 164 -5.23 8.50 35.34
C PRO A 164 -4.39 9.46 36.19
#